data_AF-A0A7C2RRT2-F1
#
_entry.id   AF-A0A7C2RRT2-F1
#
_cell.length_a   1.000
_cell.length_b   1.000
_cell.length_c   1.000
_cell.angle_alpha   90.00
_cell.angle_beta   90.00
_cell.angle_gamma   90.00
#
_symmetry.space_group_name_H-M   'P 1'
#
loop_
_entity.id
_entity.type
_entity.pdbx_description
1 polymer ?
#
loop_
_entity_poly.entity_id
_entity_poly.type
_entity_poly.pdbx_seq_one_letter_code
_entity_poly.pdbx_strand_id
1 'polypeptide(L)' 'VLEWLSSGMTIEDILADYADLEREDILAVLAFAARLAHVNRVERLAA' A
#
# COMPACT_ATOMS: atom_id res chain seq x y z
N VAL A 1 7.37 0.94 1.07
CA VAL A 1 6.22 0.55 1.93
C VAL A 1 5.41 -0.60 1.33
N LEU A 2 4.66 -0.42 0.24
CA LEU A 2 3.79 -1.49 -0.31
C LEU A 2 4.54 -2.78 -0.67
N GLU A 3 5.73 -2.64 -1.28
CA GLU A 3 6.60 -3.78 -1.62
C GLU A 3 7.05 -4.57 -0.37
N TRP A 4 7.52 -3.87 0.67
CA TRP A 4 7.96 -4.49 1.92
C TRP A 4 6.81 -5.19 2.67
N LEU A 5 5.65 -4.54 2.72
CA LEU A 5 4.44 -5.17 3.28
C LEU A 5 4.06 -6.42 2.48
N SER A 6 4.22 -6.41 1.15
CA SER A 6 3.96 -7.58 0.32
C SER A 6 4.98 -8.71 0.48
N SER A 7 6.22 -8.38 0.87
CA SER A 7 7.26 -9.36 1.18
C SER A 7 7.15 -9.92 2.60
N GLY A 8 6.14 -9.50 3.38
CA GLY A 8 5.86 -10.02 4.73
C GLY A 8 6.49 -9.23 5.88
N MET A 9 7.10 -8.08 5.59
CA MET A 9 7.59 -7.17 6.63
C MET A 9 6.40 -6.52 7.36
N THR A 10 6.49 -6.36 8.68
CA THR A 10 5.41 -5.72 9.45
C THR A 10 5.55 -4.19 9.44
N ILE A 11 4.47 -3.49 9.82
CA ILE A 11 4.50 -2.03 9.96
C ILE A 11 5.54 -1.63 11.01
N GLU A 12 5.62 -2.38 12.11
CA GLU A 12 6.54 -2.17 13.20
C GLU A 12 8.00 -2.32 12.76
N ASP A 13 8.31 -3.33 11.93
CA ASP A 13 9.65 -3.49 11.36
C ASP A 13 10.02 -2.30 10.47
N ILE A 14 9.10 -1.82 9.64
CA ILE A 14 9.35 -0.68 8.74
C ILE A 14 9.62 0.59 9.56
N LEU A 15 8.87 0.83 10.64
CA LEU A 15 9.08 1.99 11.51
C LEU A 15 10.39 1.88 12.31
N ALA A 16 10.84 0.67 12.63
CA ALA A 16 12.12 0.45 13.29
C ALA A 16 13.31 0.74 12.36
N ASP A 17 13.20 0.37 11.08
CA ASP A 17 14.25 0.59 10.08
C ASP A 17 14.27 2.03 9.54
N TYR A 18 13.12 2.74 9.61
CA TYR A 18 12.94 4.10 9.12
C TYR A 18 12.35 5.00 10.21
N ALA A 19 13.21 5.51 11.10
CA ALA A 19 12.81 6.31 12.26
C ALA A 19 12.12 7.65 11.94
N ASP A 20 12.30 8.17 10.72
CA ASP A 20 11.63 9.40 10.25
C ASP A 20 10.20 9.14 9.75
N LEU A 21 9.79 7.88 9.62
CA LEU A 21 8.48 7.50 9.12
C LEU A 21 7.50 7.36 10.28
N GLU A 22 6.29 7.88 10.13
CA GLU A 22 5.21 7.70 11.09
C GLU A 22 4.23 6.61 10.66
N ARG A 23 3.49 6.07 11.62
CA ARG A 23 2.44 5.08 11.32
C ARG A 23 1.39 5.68 10.37
N GLU A 24 1.05 6.94 10.55
CA GLU A 24 0.14 7.71 9.71
C GLU A 24 0.58 7.73 8.24
N ASP A 25 1.88 7.83 7.95
CA ASP A 25 2.40 7.84 6.59
C ASP A 25 2.14 6.50 5.89
N ILE A 26 2.40 5.40 6.59
CA ILE A 26 2.16 4.04 6.09
C ILE A 26 0.65 3.84 5.82
N LEU A 27 -0.21 4.29 6.74
CA LEU A 27 -1.66 4.21 6.56
C LEU A 27 -2.15 5.06 5.39
N ALA A 28 -1.58 6.25 5.18
CA ALA A 28 -1.91 7.11 4.04
C ALA A 28 -1.55 6.45 2.70
N VAL A 29 -0.39 5.81 2.62
CA VAL A 29 0.03 5.04 1.44
C VAL A 29 -0.91 3.87 1.17
N LEU A 30 -1.32 3.12 2.21
CA LEU A 30 -2.28 2.03 2.08
C LEU A 30 -3.66 2.52 1.63
N ALA A 31 -4.14 3.64 2.18
CA ALA A 31 -5.41 4.24 1.76
C ALA A 31 -5.39 4.67 0.30
N PHE A 32 -4.28 5.27 -0.16
CA PHE A 32 -4.09 5.63 -1.56
C PHE A 32 -4.05 4.40 -2.46
N ALA A 33 -3.30 3.37 -2.07
CA ALA A 33 -3.21 2.11 -2.81
C ALA A 33 -4.57 1.40 -2.91
N ALA A 34 -5.35 1.36 -1.83
CA ALA A 34 -6.70 0.82 -1.80
C ALA A 34 -7.62 1.58 -2.77
N ARG A 35 -7.53 2.92 -2.79
CA ARG A 35 -8.28 3.75 -3.74
C ARG A 35 -7.93 3.44 -5.19
N LEU A 36 -6.63 3.28 -5.50
CA LEU A 36 -6.18 2.90 -6.85
C LEU A 36 -6.67 1.50 -7.25
N ALA A 37 -6.56 0.53 -6.35
CA ALA A 37 -7.01 -0.84 -6.60
C ALA A 37 -8.53 -0.93 -6.81
N HIS A 38 -9.30 0.03 -6.29
CA HIS A 38 -10.74 0.05 -6.46
C HIS A 38 -11.20 0.45 -7.88
N VAL A 39 -10.33 1.06 -8.71
CA VAL A 39 -10.66 1.53 -10.07
C VAL A 39 -10.61 0.42 -11.13
N ASN A 40 -10.82 -0.84 -10.74
CA ASN A 40 -10.64 -2.00 -11.60
C ASN A 40 -11.92 -2.37 -12.39
N ARG A 41 -12.46 -1.44 -13.20
CA ARG A 41 -13.48 -1.80 -14.20
C ARG A 41 -12.77 -2.27 -15.48
N VAL A 42 -12.64 -3.58 -15.61
CA VAL A 42 -12.26 -4.22 -16.88
C VAL A 42 -13.52 -4.40 -17.72
N GLU A 43 -13.86 -3.42 -18.57
CA GLU A 43 -14.85 -3.64 -19.64
C GLU A 43 -14.21 -4.58 -20.67
N ARG A 44 -14.71 -5.80 -20.79
CA ARG A 44 -14.40 -6.61 -21.97
C ARG A 44 -15.12 -5.97 -23.14
N LEU A 45 -14.37 -5.39 -24.08
CA LEU A 45 -14.92 -4.97 -25.36
C LEU A 45 -15.50 -6.22 -26.06
N ALA A 46 -16.82 -6.28 -26.16
CA ALA A 46 -17.51 -7.31 -26.94
C ALA A 46 -17.25 -7.06 -28.44
N ALA A 47 -16.89 -8.11 -29.15
CA ALA A 47 -16.64 -8.12 -30.60
C ALA A 47 -17.94 -8.26 -31.39
#